data_AF-A0AAD2TP96-F1
#
_entry.id   AF-A0AAD2TP96-F1
#
_cell.length_a   1.000
_cell.length_b   1.000
_cell.length_c   1.000
_cell.angle_alpha   90.00
_cell.angle_beta   90.00
_cell.angle_gamma   90.00
#
_symmetry.space_group_name_H-M   'P 1'
#
loop_
_entity.id
_entity.type
_entity.pdbx_description
1 polymer ?
#
loop_
_entity_poly.entity_id
_entity_poly.type
_entity_poly.pdbx_seq_one_letter_code
_entity_poly.pdbx_strand_id
1 'polypeptide(L)'
;MRLSDVWFTALSENESGQMITVYGRDELNEFTESGKFKERVEITWKYEGDGRGLPSDDLGEKMEAVEEALRKAMEKKDKLAILTGVYTGGGEKVWVFYTRTVRVFGERLNEALAPFELLPISIYTEMDPDWEEYKDMYEMKEWAVD
;
A
#
# COMPACT_ATOMS: atom_id res chain seq x y z
N MET A 1 17.18 -1.14 11.28
CA MET A 1 16.01 -0.99 10.39
C MET A 1 16.01 0.38 9.76
N ARG A 2 16.89 0.54 8.78
CA ARG A 2 16.84 1.65 7.82
C ARG A 2 15.72 1.33 6.85
N LEU A 3 14.79 2.27 6.67
CA LEU A 3 13.72 2.11 5.69
C LEU A 3 14.25 2.53 4.31
N SER A 4 14.18 1.63 3.33
CA SER A 4 14.54 1.90 1.94
C SER A 4 13.52 2.86 1.32
N ASP A 5 13.90 3.54 0.24
CA ASP A 5 12.96 4.24 -0.64
C ASP A 5 13.20 3.82 -2.09
N VAL A 6 13.64 2.56 -2.25
CA VAL A 6 13.82 1.88 -3.53
C VAL A 6 12.51 1.17 -3.83
N TRP A 7 12.00 1.36 -5.04
CA TRP A 7 10.73 0.81 -5.49
C TRP A 7 10.88 0.26 -6.90
N PHE A 8 10.06 -0.72 -7.24
CA PHE A 8 9.93 -1.27 -8.58
C PHE A 8 8.48 -1.19 -9.04
N THR A 9 8.29 -1.14 -10.36
CA THR A 9 6.97 -1.17 -10.98
C THR A 9 6.83 -2.45 -11.78
N ALA A 10 5.74 -3.19 -11.57
CA ALA A 10 5.37 -4.35 -12.36
C ALA A 10 3.94 -4.22 -12.87
N LEU A 11 3.61 -4.96 -13.93
CA LEU A 11 2.25 -5.07 -14.46
C LEU A 11 1.71 -6.46 -14.17
N SER A 12 0.47 -6.52 -13.69
CA SER A 12 -0.26 -7.76 -13.41
C SER A 12 -1.70 -7.66 -13.94
N GLU A 13 -2.46 -8.74 -13.84
CA GLU A 13 -3.89 -8.77 -14.15
C GLU A 13 -4.66 -9.18 -12.90
N ASN A 14 -5.80 -8.54 -12.62
CA ASN A 14 -6.71 -9.00 -11.58
C ASN A 14 -7.51 -10.23 -12.05
N GLU A 15 -8.33 -10.81 -11.17
CA GLU A 15 -9.15 -11.99 -11.49
C GLU A 15 -10.13 -11.77 -12.68
N SER A 16 -10.45 -10.51 -12.99
CA SER A 16 -11.32 -10.15 -14.11
C SER A 16 -10.56 -9.85 -15.41
N GLY A 17 -9.24 -10.08 -15.44
CA GLY A 17 -8.37 -9.81 -16.59
C GLY A 17 -8.11 -8.33 -16.83
N GLN A 18 -8.35 -7.47 -15.83
CA GLN A 18 -8.03 -6.05 -15.93
C GLN A 18 -6.59 -5.81 -15.51
N MET A 19 -5.88 -4.98 -16.26
CA MET A 19 -4.50 -4.60 -15.96
C MET A 19 -4.41 -3.85 -14.63
N ILE A 20 -3.47 -4.26 -13.80
CA ILE A 20 -3.11 -3.65 -12.52
C ILE A 20 -1.64 -3.24 -12.59
N THR A 21 -1.36 -2.00 -12.20
CA THR A 21 0.00 -1.53 -11.95
C THR A 21 0.35 -1.81 -10.49
N VAL A 22 1.46 -2.50 -10.27
CA VAL A 22 1.99 -2.83 -8.95
C VAL A 22 3.22 -1.98 -8.71
N TYR A 23 3.19 -1.17 -7.65
CA TYR A 23 4.34 -0.41 -7.17
C TYR A 23 4.83 -1.03 -5.86
N GLY A 24 5.87 -1.84 -5.98
CA GLY A 24 6.42 -2.63 -4.89
C GLY A 24 7.63 -1.98 -4.26
N ARG A 25 7.72 -1.99 -2.92
CA ARG A 25 8.89 -1.48 -2.21
C ARG A 25 9.96 -2.56 -2.09
N ASP A 26 11.19 -2.18 -2.38
CA ASP A 26 12.34 -3.07 -2.38
C ASP A 26 13.14 -2.97 -1.07
N GLU A 27 14.08 -3.90 -0.86
CA GLU A 27 15.07 -3.89 0.24
C GLU A 27 14.46 -3.87 1.67
N LEU A 28 13.36 -4.59 1.90
CA LEU A 28 12.70 -4.67 3.23
C LEU A 28 13.15 -5.85 4.11
N ASN A 29 14.23 -6.55 3.78
CA ASN A 29 14.70 -7.74 4.51
C ASN A 29 14.89 -7.52 6.02
N GLU A 30 15.44 -6.37 6.43
CA GLU A 30 15.60 -6.08 7.87
C GLU A 30 14.26 -6.00 8.62
N PHE A 31 13.17 -5.65 7.93
CA PHE A 31 11.83 -5.52 8.51
C PHE A 31 11.12 -6.88 8.58
N THR A 32 11.17 -7.67 7.51
CA THR A 32 10.61 -9.03 7.46
C THR A 32 11.26 -9.92 8.52
N GLU A 33 12.60 -9.95 8.58
CA GLU A 33 13.37 -10.75 9.54
C GLU A 33 13.22 -10.29 10.99
N SER A 34 12.77 -9.04 11.22
CA SER A 34 12.64 -8.52 12.58
C SER A 34 11.56 -9.19 13.41
N GLY A 35 10.57 -9.81 12.75
CA GLY A 35 9.37 -10.36 13.39
C GLY A 35 8.53 -9.33 14.15
N LYS A 36 8.73 -8.02 13.90
CA LYS A 36 8.04 -6.94 14.63
C LYS A 36 6.76 -6.46 13.96
N PHE A 37 6.62 -6.70 12.66
CA PHE A 37 5.46 -6.32 11.88
C PHE A 37 4.84 -7.62 11.41
N LYS A 38 3.66 -7.95 11.93
CA LYS A 38 3.02 -9.24 11.69
C LYS A 38 1.58 -9.10 11.24
N GLU A 39 1.10 -7.88 11.17
CA GLU A 39 -0.27 -7.59 10.78
C GLU A 39 -0.23 -6.81 9.48
N ARG A 40 -0.89 -7.36 8.47
CA ARG A 40 -1.14 -6.71 7.19
C ARG A 40 -2.36 -5.83 7.32
N VAL A 41 -2.28 -4.63 6.76
CA VAL A 41 -3.40 -3.71 6.61
C VAL A 41 -3.48 -3.29 5.16
N GLU A 42 -4.67 -3.45 4.58
CA GLU A 42 -4.98 -3.02 3.24
C GLU A 42 -5.99 -1.90 3.30
N ILE A 43 -5.66 -0.78 2.66
CA ILE A 43 -6.57 0.35 2.51
C ILE A 43 -6.96 0.39 1.03
N THR A 44 -8.22 0.14 0.74
CA THR A 44 -8.76 0.11 -0.61
C THR A 44 -9.58 1.36 -0.86
N TRP A 45 -9.29 2.08 -1.94
CA TRP A 45 -10.11 3.17 -2.46
C TRP A 45 -10.69 2.76 -3.80
N LYS A 46 -12.01 2.58 -3.86
CA LYS A 46 -12.73 2.27 -5.11
C LYS A 46 -13.08 3.53 -5.89
N TYR A 47 -12.93 3.48 -7.20
CA TYR A 47 -13.20 4.60 -8.09
C TYR A 47 -13.75 4.13 -9.45
N GLU A 48 -14.36 5.08 -10.16
CA GLU A 48 -14.71 4.87 -11.57
C GLU A 48 -13.45 5.07 -12.41
N GLY A 49 -12.89 3.96 -12.91
CA GLY A 49 -11.71 3.99 -13.76
C GLY A 49 -12.03 4.44 -15.19
N ASP A 50 -11.01 4.90 -15.90
CA ASP A 50 -11.07 5.15 -17.34
C ASP A 50 -11.23 3.83 -18.14
N GLY A 51 -11.15 3.90 -19.47
CA GLY A 51 -11.22 2.70 -20.32
C GLY A 51 -10.13 1.64 -20.07
N ARG A 52 -9.14 1.94 -19.22
CA ARG A 52 -8.05 1.05 -18.80
C ARG A 52 -8.14 0.69 -17.30
N GLY A 53 -9.15 1.20 -16.60
CA GLY A 53 -9.34 0.96 -15.17
C GLY A 53 -8.45 1.83 -14.27
N LEU A 54 -7.84 2.90 -14.79
CA LEU A 54 -7.00 3.85 -14.03
C LEU A 54 -7.81 5.06 -13.54
N PRO A 55 -7.41 5.72 -12.45
CA PRO A 55 -8.10 6.92 -11.98
C PRO A 55 -7.88 8.09 -12.95
N SER A 56 -8.78 9.08 -12.93
CA SER A 56 -8.51 10.36 -13.59
C SER A 56 -7.34 11.09 -12.92
N ASP A 57 -6.69 12.02 -13.63
CA ASP A 57 -5.55 12.80 -13.10
C ASP A 57 -5.91 13.50 -11.77
N ASP A 58 -7.03 14.23 -11.74
CA ASP A 58 -7.52 14.93 -10.52
C ASP A 58 -7.74 13.98 -9.33
N LEU A 59 -8.18 12.74 -9.60
CA LEU A 59 -8.39 11.74 -8.55
C LEU A 59 -7.06 11.12 -8.12
N GLY A 60 -6.16 10.87 -9.07
CA GLY A 60 -4.80 10.40 -8.84
C GLY A 60 -4.03 11.33 -7.90
N GLU A 61 -4.09 12.64 -8.14
CA GLU A 61 -3.46 13.65 -7.27
C GLU A 61 -4.01 13.60 -5.84
N LYS A 62 -5.33 13.41 -5.67
CA LYS A 62 -5.94 13.26 -4.33
C LYS A 62 -5.47 11.99 -3.64
N MET A 63 -5.40 10.88 -4.37
CA MET A 63 -4.91 9.60 -3.84
C MET A 63 -3.44 9.69 -3.44
N GLU A 64 -2.61 10.41 -4.20
CA GLU A 64 -1.21 10.64 -3.87
C GLU A 64 -1.06 11.49 -2.60
N ALA A 65 -1.85 12.55 -2.45
CA ALA A 65 -1.86 13.37 -1.22
C ALA A 65 -2.23 12.54 0.02
N VAL A 66 -3.19 11.63 -0.10
CA VAL A 66 -3.56 10.70 0.98
C VAL A 66 -2.43 9.71 1.27
N GLU A 67 -1.81 9.14 0.24
CA GLU A 67 -0.65 8.25 0.38
C GLU A 67 0.51 8.94 1.13
N GLU A 68 0.84 10.18 0.76
CA GLU A 68 1.89 10.95 1.43
C GLU A 68 1.57 11.18 2.91
N ALA A 69 0.32 11.55 3.23
CA ALA A 69 -0.13 11.75 4.59
C ALA A 69 -0.01 10.46 5.43
N LEU A 70 -0.43 9.32 4.86
CA LEU A 70 -0.33 8.01 5.50
C LEU A 70 1.13 7.60 5.72
N ARG A 71 1.98 7.65 4.69
CA ARG A 71 3.42 7.35 4.81
C ARG A 71 4.09 8.22 5.86
N LYS A 72 3.82 9.52 5.86
CA LYS A 72 4.36 10.48 6.83
C LYS A 72 4.00 10.08 8.26
N ALA A 73 2.74 9.71 8.51
CA ALA A 73 2.27 9.33 9.83
C ALA A 73 2.83 7.97 10.29
N MET A 74 2.88 6.99 9.39
CA MET A 74 3.25 5.62 9.73
C MET A 74 4.77 5.40 9.82
N GLU A 75 5.56 6.04 8.94
CA GLU A 75 6.97 5.68 8.72
C GLU A 75 7.97 6.59 9.46
N LYS A 76 7.67 7.89 9.63
CA LYS A 76 8.69 8.88 10.02
C LYS A 76 9.12 8.81 11.49
N LYS A 77 8.18 8.67 12.43
CA LYS A 77 8.46 8.81 13.86
C LYS A 77 9.08 7.56 14.47
N ASP A 78 8.35 6.45 14.43
CA ASP A 78 8.65 5.20 15.13
C ASP A 78 8.61 3.97 14.22
N LYS A 79 8.29 4.15 12.92
CA LYS A 79 8.04 3.07 11.96
C LYS A 79 7.02 2.11 12.55
N LEU A 80 5.83 2.66 12.84
CA LEU A 80 4.68 1.90 13.30
C LEU A 80 4.26 0.89 12.23
N ALA A 81 4.17 1.37 10.99
CA ALA A 81 3.89 0.56 9.82
C ALA A 81 4.72 1.02 8.62
N ILE A 82 4.92 0.10 7.68
CA ILE A 82 5.70 0.30 6.46
C ILE A 82 4.77 0.10 5.27
N LEU A 83 4.70 1.07 4.34
CA LEU A 83 4.04 0.84 3.06
C LEU A 83 4.94 -0.08 2.23
N THR A 84 4.39 -1.22 1.82
CA THR A 84 5.13 -2.28 1.12
C THR A 84 4.73 -2.40 -0.34
N GLY A 85 3.46 -2.16 -0.66
CA GLY A 85 2.95 -2.26 -2.02
C GLY A 85 1.79 -1.29 -2.26
N VAL A 86 1.67 -0.84 -3.50
CA VAL A 86 0.54 -0.06 -4.00
C VAL A 86 0.05 -0.67 -5.30
N TYR A 87 -1.20 -1.11 -5.32
CA TYR A 87 -1.85 -1.69 -6.50
C TYR A 87 -2.82 -0.68 -7.06
N THR A 88 -2.75 -0.38 -8.35
CA THR A 88 -3.66 0.57 -9.02
C THR A 88 -4.16 -0.02 -10.33
N GLY A 89 -5.47 -0.17 -10.45
CA GLY A 89 -6.14 -0.62 -11.67
C GLY A 89 -7.47 -1.28 -11.35
N GLY A 90 -8.21 -1.70 -12.37
CA GLY A 90 -9.49 -2.40 -12.16
C GLY A 90 -10.56 -1.58 -11.42
N GLY A 91 -10.43 -0.25 -11.37
CA GLY A 91 -11.34 0.62 -10.61
C GLY A 91 -11.05 0.70 -9.12
N GLU A 92 -9.86 0.31 -8.67
CA GLU A 92 -9.44 0.53 -7.29
C GLU A 92 -7.94 0.81 -7.14
N LYS A 93 -7.61 1.40 -5.99
CA LYS A 93 -6.24 1.59 -5.52
C LYS A 93 -6.13 0.98 -4.13
N VAL A 94 -5.13 0.13 -3.93
CA VAL A 94 -4.89 -0.57 -2.66
C VAL A 94 -3.51 -0.21 -2.14
N TRP A 95 -3.45 0.32 -0.92
CA TRP A 95 -2.21 0.49 -0.18
C TRP A 95 -2.04 -0.64 0.83
N VAL A 96 -0.94 -1.38 0.72
CA VAL A 96 -0.61 -2.48 1.62
C VAL A 96 0.46 -2.03 2.61
N PHE A 97 0.11 -2.09 3.89
CA PHE A 97 0.98 -1.79 5.01
C PHE A 97 1.23 -3.04 5.84
N TYR A 98 2.47 -3.23 6.31
CA TYR A 98 2.75 -4.11 7.44
C TYR A 98 2.95 -3.27 8.69
N THR A 99 2.19 -3.57 9.75
CA THR A 99 2.18 -2.84 11.02
C THR A 99 2.60 -3.70 12.20
N ARG A 100 3.12 -3.03 13.23
CA ARG A 100 3.39 -3.64 14.55
C ARG A 100 2.11 -3.93 15.33
N THR A 101 1.08 -3.10 15.12
CA THR A 101 -0.21 -3.24 15.78
C THR A 101 -1.31 -2.48 15.01
N VAL A 102 -2.38 -3.17 14.65
CA VAL A 102 -3.57 -2.65 13.98
C VAL A 102 -4.28 -1.61 14.85
N ARG A 103 -4.26 -1.78 16.18
CA ARG A 103 -4.91 -0.84 17.10
C ARG A 103 -4.34 0.58 16.97
N VAL A 104 -3.01 0.72 17.11
CA VAL A 104 -2.35 2.04 17.01
C VAL A 104 -2.32 2.51 15.55
N PHE A 105 -2.28 1.58 14.58
CA PHE A 105 -2.43 1.93 13.17
C PHE A 105 -3.75 2.65 12.91
N GLY A 106 -4.88 2.11 13.38
CA GLY A 106 -6.20 2.72 13.21
C GLY A 106 -6.32 4.10 13.85
N GLU A 107 -5.81 4.26 15.08
CA GLU A 107 -5.73 5.57 15.76
C GLU A 107 -4.97 6.59 14.90
N ARG A 108 -3.78 6.22 14.41
CA ARG A 108 -2.93 7.11 13.62
C ARG A 108 -3.45 7.36 12.21
N LEU A 109 -4.13 6.40 11.61
CA LEU A 109 -4.81 6.54 10.33
C LEU A 109 -5.89 7.63 10.45
N ASN A 110 -6.72 7.58 11.48
CA ASN A 110 -7.75 8.61 11.70
C ASN A 110 -7.15 10.01 11.87
N GLU A 111 -6.05 10.13 12.63
CA GLU A 111 -5.34 11.41 12.79
C GLU A 111 -4.75 11.92 11.46
N ALA A 112 -4.15 11.03 10.66
CA ALA A 112 -3.53 11.36 9.39
C ALA A 112 -4.57 11.80 8.34
N LEU A 113 -5.76 11.19 8.37
CA LEU A 113 -6.82 11.45 7.40
C LEU A 113 -7.80 12.56 7.84
N ALA A 114 -7.75 13.02 9.09
CA ALA A 114 -8.62 14.08 9.60
C ALA A 114 -8.65 15.39 8.77
N PRO A 115 -7.57 15.81 8.08
CA PRO A 115 -7.61 16.99 7.22
C PRO A 115 -8.34 16.80 5.87
N PHE A 116 -8.62 15.56 5.46
CA PHE A 116 -9.26 15.26 4.18
C PHE A 116 -10.79 15.24 4.31
N GLU A 117 -11.49 15.45 3.20
CA GLU A 117 -12.92 15.13 3.13
C GLU A 117 -13.16 13.63 3.33
N LEU A 118 -14.41 13.24 3.60
CA LEU A 118 -14.75 11.83 3.79
C LEU A 118 -14.35 11.00 2.56
N LEU A 119 -13.36 10.14 2.75
CA LEU A 119 -12.80 9.29 1.70
C LEU A 119 -13.62 8.00 1.54
N PRO A 120 -13.87 7.51 0.31
CA PRO A 120 -14.57 6.26 0.07
C PRO A 120 -13.62 5.05 0.18
N ILE A 121 -12.99 4.92 1.35
CA ILE A 121 -12.03 3.86 1.64
C ILE A 121 -12.66 2.73 2.46
N SER A 122 -12.20 1.50 2.21
CA SER A 122 -12.42 0.34 3.07
C SER A 122 -11.09 -0.18 3.60
N ILE A 123 -11.10 -0.78 4.78
CA ILE A 123 -9.90 -1.29 5.43
C ILE A 123 -10.08 -2.77 5.73
N TYR A 124 -9.12 -3.58 5.28
CA TYR A 124 -8.98 -4.97 5.63
C TYR A 124 -7.71 -5.17 6.47
N THR A 125 -7.75 -6.10 7.43
CA THR A 125 -6.60 -6.40 8.28
C THR A 125 -6.49 -7.90 8.51
N GLU A 126 -5.27 -8.42 8.50
CA GLU A 126 -4.99 -9.84 8.71
C GLU A 126 -3.68 -10.03 9.46
N MET A 127 -3.57 -11.14 10.19
CA MET A 127 -2.31 -11.60 10.75
C MET A 127 -1.52 -12.33 9.65
N ASP A 128 -0.41 -11.73 9.24
CA ASP A 128 0.51 -12.26 8.24
C ASP A 128 1.96 -12.14 8.77
N PRO A 129 2.37 -13.05 9.67
CA PRO A 129 3.68 -12.99 10.31
C PRO A 129 4.82 -13.38 9.35
N ASP A 130 4.49 -14.10 8.29
CA ASP A 130 5.43 -14.61 7.30
C ASP A 130 5.58 -13.68 6.09
N TRP A 131 4.81 -12.58 6.06
CA TRP A 131 4.84 -11.59 4.99
C TRP A 131 4.53 -12.21 3.63
N GLU A 132 3.52 -13.09 3.57
CA GLU A 132 3.12 -13.80 2.35
C GLU A 132 2.75 -12.80 1.24
N GLU A 133 1.90 -11.81 1.52
CA GLU A 133 1.52 -10.80 0.53
C GLU A 133 2.72 -10.01 -0.02
N TYR A 134 3.64 -9.60 0.85
CA TYR A 134 4.85 -8.92 0.39
C TYR A 134 5.72 -9.82 -0.48
N LYS A 135 5.85 -11.10 -0.14
CA LYS A 135 6.65 -12.06 -0.93
C LYS A 135 6.03 -12.29 -2.30
N ASP A 136 4.71 -12.52 -2.36
CA ASP A 136 3.98 -12.71 -3.61
C ASP A 136 4.12 -11.48 -4.52
N MET A 137 3.99 -10.28 -3.95
CA MET A 137 4.24 -9.02 -4.64
C MET A 137 5.69 -8.91 -5.13
N TYR A 138 6.65 -9.31 -4.29
CA TYR A 138 8.08 -9.21 -4.57
C TYR A 138 8.53 -10.18 -5.68
N GLU A 139 7.85 -11.31 -5.87
CA GLU A 139 8.09 -12.20 -7.02
C GLU A 139 7.83 -11.49 -8.36
N MET A 140 6.88 -10.54 -8.40
CA MET A 140 6.60 -9.74 -9.59
C MET A 140 7.75 -8.84 -10.01
N LYS A 141 8.72 -8.59 -9.12
CA LYS A 141 9.93 -7.82 -9.43
C LYS A 141 10.73 -8.42 -10.59
N GLU A 142 10.66 -9.73 -10.80
CA GLU A 142 11.30 -10.37 -11.95
C GLU A 142 10.81 -9.81 -13.28
N TRP A 143 9.58 -9.30 -13.31
CA TRP A 143 8.92 -8.76 -14.50
C TRP A 143 8.76 -7.24 -14.40
N ALA A 144 9.56 -6.61 -13.54
CA ALA A 144 9.55 -5.17 -13.39
C ALA A 144 9.88 -4.48 -14.73
N VAL A 145 9.19 -3.37 -14.97
CA VAL A 145 9.44 -2.49 -16.11
C VAL A 145 10.35 -1.34 -15.68
N ASP A 146 11.30 -0.99 -16.54
CA ASP A 146 12.22 0.14 -16.34
C ASP A 146 11.53 1.51 -16.48
#